data_AF-A0A0G4H9L1-F1
#
_entry.id   AF-A0A0G4H9L1-F1
#
_cell.length_a   1.000
_cell.length_b   1.000
_cell.length_c   1.000
_cell.angle_alpha   90.00
_cell.angle_beta   90.00
_cell.angle_gamma   90.00
#
_symmetry.space_group_name_H-M   'P 1'
#
loop_
_entity.id
_entity.type
_entity.pdbx_description
1 polymer ?
#
loop_
_entity_poly.entity_id
_entity_poly.type
_entity_poly.pdbx_seq_one_letter_code
_entity_poly.pdbx_strand_id
1 'polypeptide(L)'
;MPVVCVSLEKGPGLHESPRAWMFSGDSIDHLKGPLRVTVGGKYDTHGSKCSLTTDCSIDRTVGKALYSLWEEGANSEGQYKLQTLETLKMQQCSSHLAEHQMTEKCQQLFDTVPGGLEVCVAPCPSLPYDIAIRPCGLPLLPWQKVQLKSSTSDVWHRLAYVKMRKLVRGRMRPYEEDDFHYLMVSSPQNSTSLYQEVTDRWRFFYFIPVAELVRENVVSARGNTQSGVKSMYLDFTRDANAPEHHPPKARSSRSSRFLKWRLDTSEAFPSQNFAGTRIAQLLFSGQQRTFLSVLEVSESKLAAPESVFSVGVNPNCLPSWKHMDGDSEAANSASEEKGVKFEEKSDRSTISSHVEEKFQVARTRERLTAYDYYGIERDAIFLLRKSLRPTESFVGLEEPRTHLPPYAKADLAVRPVGCEEDLWLPVQVKSTRQGTFRRGKLGGKPLSAIWSFGKVIGYTGMSVVCISLQRGLPEPTKVWLFSGDYFDELKSNVLHIT
;
A
#
# COMPACT_ATOMS: atom_id res chain seq x y z
N MET A 1 1.06 5.51 -37.96
CA MET A 1 -0.39 5.73 -38.22
C MET A 1 -0.69 7.22 -38.28
N PRO A 2 -1.53 7.71 -39.22
CA PRO A 2 -1.91 9.11 -39.26
C PRO A 2 -2.90 9.48 -38.15
N VAL A 3 -2.68 10.60 -37.48
CA VAL A 3 -3.49 11.21 -36.41
C VAL A 3 -4.24 12.39 -36.98
N VAL A 4 -5.57 12.33 -37.04
CA VAL A 4 -6.40 13.46 -37.49
C VAL A 4 -6.83 14.33 -36.28
N CYS A 5 -6.46 15.60 -36.24
CA CYS A 5 -6.93 16.61 -35.29
C CYS A 5 -8.07 17.43 -35.91
N VAL A 6 -9.21 17.53 -35.23
CA VAL A 6 -10.32 18.40 -35.66
C VAL A 6 -10.49 19.54 -34.66
N SER A 7 -10.54 20.79 -35.15
CA SER A 7 -10.89 21.97 -34.36
C SER A 7 -12.41 22.07 -34.19
N LEU A 8 -12.83 22.26 -32.93
CA LEU A 8 -14.19 22.66 -32.56
C LEU A 8 -14.10 23.81 -31.56
N GLU A 9 -13.77 25.01 -32.03
CA GLU A 9 -14.08 26.22 -31.25
C GLU A 9 -15.38 26.87 -31.74
N LYS A 10 -16.38 26.88 -30.87
CA LYS A 10 -17.39 27.94 -30.86
C LYS A 10 -16.78 29.14 -30.13
N GLY A 11 -16.24 30.08 -30.91
CA GLY A 11 -16.30 31.48 -30.50
C GLY A 11 -17.76 31.93 -30.47
N PRO A 12 -18.14 32.88 -29.58
CA PRO A 12 -19.50 33.39 -29.56
C PRO A 12 -19.73 34.23 -30.83
N GLY A 13 -20.44 33.70 -31.82
CA GLY A 13 -20.99 34.57 -32.87
C GLY A 13 -21.45 33.98 -34.20
N LEU A 14 -20.76 33.02 -34.84
CA LEU A 14 -21.10 32.63 -36.23
C LEU A 14 -20.82 31.16 -36.54
N HIS A 15 -21.67 30.58 -37.39
CA HIS A 15 -21.65 29.20 -37.86
C HIS A 15 -20.49 28.95 -38.83
N GLU A 16 -19.35 28.43 -38.37
CA GLU A 16 -18.39 27.70 -39.22
C GLU A 16 -18.38 26.20 -38.87
N SER A 17 -18.24 25.37 -39.91
CA SER A 17 -18.15 23.91 -39.83
C SER A 17 -16.76 23.44 -39.34
N PRO A 18 -16.65 22.25 -38.73
CA PRO A 18 -15.40 21.73 -38.15
C PRO A 18 -14.27 21.59 -39.19
N ARG A 19 -13.02 21.90 -38.78
CA ARG A 19 -11.82 21.72 -39.63
C ARG A 19 -10.96 20.58 -39.11
N ALA A 20 -10.40 19.74 -39.99
CA ALA A 20 -9.53 18.61 -39.65
C ALA A 20 -8.11 18.76 -40.23
N TRP A 21 -7.09 18.29 -39.51
CA TRP A 21 -5.67 18.16 -39.91
C TRP A 21 -5.20 16.74 -39.66
N MET A 22 -4.24 16.21 -40.40
CA MET A 22 -3.76 14.84 -40.26
C MET A 22 -2.23 14.82 -40.10
N PHE A 23 -1.69 14.06 -39.14
CA PHE A 23 -0.28 14.03 -38.75
C PHE A 23 0.28 12.61 -38.76
N SER A 24 1.53 12.39 -39.20
CA SER A 24 2.16 11.06 -39.08
C SER A 24 2.46 10.69 -37.61
N GLY A 25 2.45 9.38 -37.29
CA GLY A 25 2.74 8.83 -35.95
C GLY A 25 4.13 9.19 -35.41
N ASP A 26 5.01 9.64 -36.30
CA ASP A 26 6.37 10.11 -36.02
C ASP A 26 6.38 11.51 -35.33
N SER A 27 5.21 12.12 -35.14
CA SER A 27 5.03 13.47 -34.58
C SER A 27 4.69 13.47 -33.08
N ILE A 28 5.04 12.43 -32.32
CA ILE A 28 4.76 12.38 -30.85
C ILE A 28 6.05 12.47 -30.02
N ASP A 29 7.22 12.28 -30.65
CA ASP A 29 8.54 12.32 -29.99
C ASP A 29 8.87 13.64 -29.28
N HIS A 30 8.16 14.72 -29.60
CA HIS A 30 8.34 16.02 -28.96
C HIS A 30 7.45 16.27 -27.73
N LEU A 31 6.59 15.32 -27.32
CA LEU A 31 5.79 15.43 -26.10
C LEU A 31 6.65 15.22 -24.85
N LYS A 32 7.44 16.25 -24.52
CA LYS A 32 8.11 16.40 -23.22
C LYS A 32 7.08 16.85 -22.17
N GLY A 33 6.32 15.91 -21.60
CA GLY A 33 5.47 16.23 -20.44
C GLY A 33 4.48 15.14 -20.03
N PRO A 34 3.82 15.29 -18.86
CA PRO A 34 2.76 14.40 -18.43
C PRO A 34 1.61 14.39 -19.45
N LEU A 35 1.10 13.20 -19.79
CA LEU A 35 -0.08 13.04 -20.64
C LEU A 35 -1.29 13.70 -19.98
N ARG A 36 -1.84 14.75 -20.62
CA ARG A 36 -3.04 15.44 -20.16
C ARG A 36 -4.22 15.08 -21.05
N VAL A 37 -5.20 14.37 -20.48
CA VAL A 37 -6.50 14.14 -21.12
C VAL A 37 -7.43 15.26 -20.67
N THR A 38 -7.56 16.30 -21.49
CA THR A 38 -8.46 17.42 -21.19
C THR A 38 -9.82 17.20 -21.86
N VAL A 39 -10.92 17.68 -21.28
CA VAL A 39 -12.23 17.66 -21.95
C VAL A 39 -12.12 18.48 -23.23
N GLY A 40 -12.51 17.90 -24.36
CA GLY A 40 -12.32 18.48 -25.70
C GLY A 40 -10.85 18.50 -26.17
N GLY A 41 -9.94 17.84 -25.46
CA GLY A 41 -8.53 17.73 -25.83
C GLY A 41 -8.24 16.59 -26.81
N LYS A 42 -6.97 16.49 -27.24
CA LYS A 42 -6.45 15.49 -28.21
C LYS A 42 -6.91 14.05 -27.97
N TYR A 43 -7.08 13.66 -26.70
CA TYR A 43 -7.35 12.28 -26.29
C TYR A 43 -8.82 12.04 -25.91
N ASP A 44 -9.67 13.07 -25.98
CA ASP A 44 -11.08 13.06 -25.57
C ASP A 44 -12.02 12.76 -26.76
N THR A 45 -11.78 11.66 -27.46
CA THR A 45 -12.51 11.29 -28.68
C THR A 45 -13.73 10.41 -28.38
N HIS A 46 -14.68 10.34 -29.32
CA HIS A 46 -15.83 9.42 -29.18
C HIS A 46 -15.38 7.94 -29.09
N GLY A 47 -14.27 7.58 -29.76
CA GLY A 47 -13.74 6.22 -29.74
C GLY A 47 -13.08 5.81 -28.42
N SER A 48 -12.47 6.77 -27.70
CA SER A 48 -11.83 6.52 -26.41
C SER A 48 -12.78 6.68 -25.22
N LYS A 49 -13.83 7.50 -25.33
CA LYS A 49 -14.84 7.68 -24.29
C LYS A 49 -15.65 6.41 -24.07
N CYS A 50 -15.80 6.06 -22.80
CA CYS A 50 -16.68 4.99 -22.37
C CYS A 50 -17.58 5.48 -21.22
N SER A 51 -18.70 4.79 -21.03
CA SER A 51 -19.54 4.95 -19.83
C SER A 51 -19.40 3.77 -18.86
N LEU A 52 -19.53 4.04 -17.56
CA LEU A 52 -19.70 3.03 -16.51
C LEU A 52 -21.17 2.65 -16.28
N THR A 53 -22.12 3.42 -16.82
CA THR A 53 -23.55 3.14 -16.67
C THR A 53 -23.99 2.12 -17.71
N THR A 54 -24.66 1.07 -17.28
CA THR A 54 -25.23 0.02 -18.13
C THR A 54 -26.42 0.49 -18.96
N ASP A 55 -27.09 1.55 -18.51
CA ASP A 55 -28.41 1.94 -19.00
C ASP A 55 -28.37 3.03 -20.09
N CYS A 56 -27.17 3.47 -20.49
CA CYS A 56 -27.03 4.48 -21.54
C CYS A 56 -27.07 3.79 -22.92
N SER A 57 -28.16 3.97 -23.67
CA SER A 57 -28.32 3.41 -25.02
C SER A 57 -27.43 4.07 -26.07
N ILE A 58 -26.87 5.25 -25.76
CA ILE A 58 -26.14 6.09 -26.71
C ILE A 58 -24.62 5.84 -26.63
N ASP A 59 -24.11 5.51 -25.44
CA ASP A 59 -22.67 5.44 -25.20
C ASP A 59 -22.13 4.01 -25.16
N ARG A 60 -20.94 3.81 -25.74
CA ARG A 60 -20.17 2.57 -25.59
C ARG A 60 -19.83 2.36 -24.11
N THR A 61 -20.33 1.28 -23.50
CA THR A 61 -19.97 0.95 -22.11
C THR A 61 -18.54 0.40 -22.06
N VAL A 62 -17.83 0.65 -20.95
CA VAL A 62 -16.46 0.13 -20.79
C VAL A 62 -16.42 -1.40 -20.82
N GLY A 63 -17.47 -2.07 -20.33
CA GLY A 63 -17.60 -3.53 -20.39
C GLY A 63 -17.66 -4.04 -21.82
N LYS A 64 -18.53 -3.46 -22.67
CA LYS A 64 -18.61 -3.81 -24.10
C LYS A 64 -17.32 -3.48 -24.83
N ALA A 65 -16.67 -2.35 -24.48
CA ALA A 65 -15.39 -1.99 -25.07
C ALA A 65 -14.30 -3.03 -24.78
N LEU A 66 -14.10 -3.38 -23.49
CA LEU A 66 -13.13 -4.39 -23.08
C LEU A 66 -13.43 -5.77 -23.65
N TYR A 67 -14.72 -6.13 -23.76
CA TYR A 67 -15.14 -7.39 -24.39
C TYR A 67 -14.70 -7.46 -25.86
N SER A 68 -14.94 -6.40 -26.65
CA SER A 68 -14.45 -6.35 -28.04
C SER A 68 -12.93 -6.44 -28.13
N LEU A 69 -12.19 -5.78 -27.21
CA LEU A 69 -10.73 -5.89 -27.17
C LEU A 69 -10.25 -7.30 -26.83
N TRP A 70 -10.99 -8.02 -25.99
CA TRP A 70 -10.71 -9.42 -25.70
C TRP A 70 -10.94 -10.29 -26.94
N GLU A 71 -12.04 -10.10 -27.67
CA GLU A 71 -12.33 -10.84 -28.91
C GLU A 71 -11.26 -10.57 -30.00
N GLU A 72 -10.86 -9.31 -30.17
CA GLU A 72 -9.73 -8.94 -31.05
C GLU A 72 -8.48 -9.75 -30.68
N GLY A 73 -8.09 -9.71 -29.40
CA GLY A 73 -6.93 -10.46 -28.91
C GLY A 73 -7.06 -11.98 -29.05
N ALA A 74 -8.26 -12.55 -28.86
CA ALA A 74 -8.53 -13.98 -29.01
C ALA A 74 -8.38 -14.44 -30.47
N ASN A 75 -8.82 -13.60 -31.41
CA ASN A 75 -8.67 -13.85 -32.84
C ASN A 75 -7.27 -13.49 -33.38
N SER A 76 -6.34 -13.08 -32.50
CA SER A 76 -5.03 -12.54 -32.89
C SER A 76 -5.13 -11.33 -33.84
N GLU A 77 -6.21 -10.57 -33.72
CA GLU A 77 -6.46 -9.33 -34.44
C GLU A 77 -6.08 -8.13 -33.55
N GLY A 78 -5.48 -7.10 -34.15
CA GLY A 78 -5.15 -5.87 -33.44
C GLY A 78 -3.88 -5.95 -32.58
N GLN A 79 -3.82 -5.11 -31.55
CA GLN A 79 -2.63 -4.86 -30.73
C GLN A 79 -2.68 -5.52 -29.35
N TYR A 80 -3.85 -5.97 -28.91
CA TYR A 80 -4.06 -6.49 -27.56
C TYR A 80 -3.57 -7.93 -27.46
N LYS A 81 -2.84 -8.22 -26.38
CA LYS A 81 -2.27 -9.55 -26.14
C LYS A 81 -2.97 -10.17 -24.95
N LEU A 82 -3.75 -11.22 -25.22
CA LEU A 82 -4.27 -12.09 -24.15
C LEU A 82 -3.12 -12.87 -23.53
N GLN A 83 -3.23 -13.11 -22.23
CA GLN A 83 -2.18 -13.78 -21.46
C GLN A 83 -2.78 -14.79 -20.51
N THR A 84 -2.00 -15.83 -20.20
CA THR A 84 -2.35 -16.76 -19.13
C THR A 84 -2.31 -16.07 -17.78
N LEU A 85 -3.11 -16.55 -16.83
CA LEU A 85 -3.10 -16.01 -15.47
C LEU A 85 -1.72 -16.14 -14.83
N GLU A 86 -1.02 -17.23 -15.12
CA GLU A 86 0.37 -17.45 -14.70
C GLU A 86 1.30 -16.37 -15.25
N THR A 87 1.22 -16.07 -16.55
CA THR A 87 2.05 -15.02 -17.17
C THR A 87 1.82 -13.67 -16.49
N LEU A 88 0.57 -13.30 -16.22
CA LEU A 88 0.22 -12.06 -15.54
C LEU A 88 0.76 -11.98 -14.11
N LYS A 89 0.73 -13.10 -13.38
CA LYS A 89 1.33 -13.20 -12.04
C LYS A 89 2.86 -13.06 -12.08
N MET A 90 3.49 -13.57 -13.12
CA MET A 90 4.95 -13.59 -13.28
C MET A 90 5.55 -12.32 -13.89
N GLN A 91 4.73 -11.38 -14.40
CA GLN A 91 5.17 -10.11 -15.00
C GLN A 91 5.73 -9.07 -14.01
N GLN A 92 6.10 -9.52 -12.83
CA GLN A 92 6.69 -8.72 -11.77
C GLN A 92 8.21 -8.62 -11.95
N CYS A 93 8.81 -7.55 -11.43
CA CYS A 93 10.27 -7.53 -11.29
C CYS A 93 10.69 -8.55 -10.22
N SER A 94 11.96 -9.00 -10.28
CA SER A 94 12.49 -10.03 -9.37
C SER A 94 12.34 -9.67 -7.89
N SER A 95 12.42 -8.38 -7.52
CA SER A 95 12.20 -7.94 -6.14
C SER A 95 10.75 -8.11 -5.69
N HIS A 96 9.77 -7.83 -6.56
CA HIS A 96 8.36 -8.02 -6.21
C HIS A 96 8.00 -9.51 -6.14
N LEU A 97 8.57 -10.35 -7.01
CA LEU A 97 8.42 -11.81 -6.91
C LEU A 97 8.98 -12.33 -5.57
N ALA A 98 10.13 -11.82 -5.14
CA ALA A 98 10.72 -12.15 -3.84
C ALA A 98 9.82 -11.75 -2.67
N GLU A 99 9.21 -10.57 -2.72
CA GLU A 99 8.23 -10.08 -1.73
C GLU A 99 6.94 -10.91 -1.72
N HIS A 100 6.44 -11.29 -2.90
CA HIS A 100 5.26 -12.15 -3.02
C HIS A 100 5.52 -13.54 -2.42
N GLN A 101 6.62 -14.18 -2.80
CA GLN A 101 7.05 -15.46 -2.23
C GLN A 101 7.26 -15.36 -0.71
N MET A 102 7.83 -14.27 -0.22
CA MET A 102 7.94 -14.01 1.22
C MET A 102 6.57 -13.99 1.89
N THR A 103 5.60 -13.30 1.30
CA THR A 103 4.23 -13.23 1.83
C THR A 103 3.56 -14.61 1.87
N GLU A 104 3.65 -15.39 0.79
CA GLU A 104 3.10 -16.76 0.74
C GLU A 104 3.72 -17.66 1.81
N LYS A 105 5.04 -17.56 2.01
CA LYS A 105 5.77 -18.36 2.99
C LYS A 105 5.46 -17.93 4.43
N CYS A 106 5.23 -16.63 4.66
CA CYS A 106 4.72 -16.15 5.93
C CYS A 106 3.32 -16.69 6.21
N GLN A 107 2.43 -16.70 5.22
CA GLN A 107 1.09 -17.27 5.37
C GLN A 107 1.16 -18.76 5.73
N GLN A 108 1.96 -19.54 5.00
CA GLN A 108 2.20 -20.96 5.32
C GLN A 108 2.71 -21.14 6.75
N LEU A 109 3.57 -20.25 7.24
CA LEU A 109 4.02 -20.29 8.64
C LEU A 109 2.89 -19.94 9.61
N PHE A 110 2.07 -18.93 9.32
CA PHE A 110 0.95 -18.52 10.18
C PHE A 110 -0.16 -19.57 10.27
N ASP A 111 -0.36 -20.36 9.21
CA ASP A 111 -1.31 -21.48 9.21
C ASP A 111 -0.92 -22.56 10.23
N THR A 112 0.32 -22.56 10.72
CA THR A 112 0.82 -23.51 11.73
C THR A 112 0.64 -23.03 13.17
N VAL A 113 0.16 -21.80 13.36
CA VAL A 113 -0.03 -21.20 14.70
C VAL A 113 -1.23 -21.87 15.37
N PRO A 114 -1.07 -22.46 16.58
CA PRO A 114 -2.19 -23.05 17.30
C PRO A 114 -3.32 -22.06 17.53
N GLY A 115 -4.56 -22.46 17.22
CA GLY A 115 -5.73 -21.59 17.24
C GLY A 115 -5.91 -20.72 15.99
N GLY A 116 -4.94 -20.71 15.07
CA GLY A 116 -4.98 -19.97 13.80
C GLY A 116 -4.72 -18.47 13.96
N LEU A 117 -4.31 -17.86 12.84
CA LEU A 117 -4.21 -16.40 12.70
C LEU A 117 -5.08 -15.92 11.55
N GLU A 118 -5.83 -14.86 11.81
CA GLU A 118 -6.39 -14.01 10.77
C GLU A 118 -5.27 -13.12 10.24
N VAL A 119 -5.14 -13.05 8.92
CA VAL A 119 -4.14 -12.23 8.23
C VAL A 119 -4.86 -11.26 7.30
N CYS A 120 -4.53 -9.98 7.43
CA CYS A 120 -5.07 -8.90 6.61
C CYS A 120 -3.91 -8.20 5.91
N VAL A 121 -3.92 -8.13 4.58
CA VAL A 121 -2.92 -7.35 3.83
C VAL A 121 -3.10 -5.86 4.15
N ALA A 122 -1.99 -5.13 4.26
CA ALA A 122 -2.04 -3.69 4.47
C ALA A 122 -2.91 -3.04 3.37
N PRO A 123 -3.83 -2.15 3.74
CA PRO A 123 -4.74 -1.55 2.78
C PRO A 123 -4.01 -0.62 1.81
N CYS A 124 -2.73 -0.32 1.98
CA CYS A 124 -1.97 0.47 1.03
C CYS A 124 -0.48 0.13 1.13
N PRO A 125 0.25 -0.11 0.02
CA PRO A 125 1.69 -0.39 0.03
C PRO A 125 2.56 0.77 0.56
N SER A 126 1.98 1.96 0.71
CA SER A 126 2.69 3.13 1.29
C SER A 126 2.71 3.13 2.81
N LEU A 127 1.92 2.25 3.45
CA LEU A 127 1.94 2.09 4.89
C LEU A 127 3.26 1.44 5.31
N PRO A 128 3.73 1.70 6.53
CA PRO A 128 5.03 1.23 6.97
C PRO A 128 4.99 -0.22 7.51
N TYR A 129 4.01 -1.00 7.05
CA TYR A 129 3.80 -2.41 7.34
C TYR A 129 3.12 -3.07 6.13
N ASP A 130 3.30 -4.38 5.96
CA ASP A 130 2.79 -5.08 4.76
C ASP A 130 1.54 -5.92 5.06
N ILE A 131 1.41 -6.42 6.29
CA ILE A 131 0.25 -7.19 6.75
C ILE A 131 -0.10 -6.81 8.19
N ALA A 132 -1.29 -7.16 8.63
CA ALA A 132 -1.67 -7.17 10.03
C ALA A 132 -2.22 -8.56 10.39
N ILE A 133 -1.90 -9.02 11.60
CA ILE A 133 -2.31 -10.34 12.07
C ILE A 133 -3.12 -10.22 13.37
N ARG A 134 -4.00 -11.20 13.61
CA ARG A 134 -4.77 -11.30 14.84
C ARG A 134 -5.09 -12.77 15.12
N PRO A 135 -5.06 -13.25 16.38
CA PRO A 135 -5.54 -14.60 16.69
C PRO A 135 -6.98 -14.82 16.24
N CYS A 136 -7.26 -15.96 15.61
CA CYS A 136 -8.62 -16.31 15.19
C CYS A 136 -9.58 -16.40 16.38
N GLY A 137 -10.85 -16.04 16.18
CA GLY A 137 -11.89 -16.14 17.21
C GLY A 137 -11.80 -15.08 18.32
N LEU A 138 -10.82 -14.17 18.26
CA LEU A 138 -10.65 -13.08 19.23
C LEU A 138 -10.80 -11.70 18.57
N PRO A 139 -12.01 -11.34 18.09
CA PRO A 139 -12.23 -10.10 17.34
C PRO A 139 -12.00 -8.82 18.15
N LEU A 140 -12.02 -8.92 19.48
CA LEU A 140 -11.77 -7.79 20.39
C LEU A 140 -10.27 -7.42 20.47
N LEU A 141 -9.38 -8.32 20.07
CA LEU A 141 -7.95 -8.02 20.05
C LEU A 141 -7.62 -7.08 18.88
N PRO A 142 -6.78 -6.06 19.10
CA PRO A 142 -6.37 -5.17 18.03
C PRO A 142 -5.45 -5.91 17.05
N TRP A 143 -5.60 -5.57 15.77
CA TRP A 143 -4.72 -6.03 14.70
C TRP A 143 -3.26 -5.64 14.97
N GLN A 144 -2.38 -6.64 14.91
CA GLN A 144 -0.94 -6.47 15.06
C GLN A 144 -0.29 -6.28 13.69
N LYS A 145 0.02 -5.04 13.33
CA LYS A 145 0.83 -4.68 12.14
C LYS A 145 2.18 -5.41 12.12
N VAL A 146 2.52 -6.03 11.00
CA VAL A 146 3.79 -6.72 10.74
C VAL A 146 4.42 -6.15 9.46
N GLN A 147 5.68 -5.73 9.57
CA GLN A 147 6.50 -5.41 8.39
C GLN A 147 7.28 -6.65 7.99
N LEU A 148 7.12 -7.10 6.74
CA LEU A 148 7.89 -8.15 6.11
C LEU A 148 9.16 -7.56 5.48
N LYS A 149 10.26 -8.29 5.59
CA LYS A 149 11.52 -7.98 4.91
C LYS A 149 12.17 -9.25 4.38
N SER A 150 12.64 -9.18 3.13
CA SER A 150 13.67 -10.10 2.64
C SER A 150 15.04 -9.62 3.09
N SER A 151 15.94 -10.54 3.40
CA SER A 151 17.35 -10.24 3.61
C SER A 151 18.20 -10.56 2.38
N THR A 152 19.42 -10.05 2.32
CA THR A 152 20.40 -10.37 1.27
C THR A 152 21.67 -10.92 1.90
N SER A 153 22.24 -11.96 1.33
CA SER A 153 23.46 -12.58 1.86
C SER A 153 24.63 -11.61 1.72
N ASP A 154 25.33 -11.34 2.82
CA ASP A 154 26.59 -10.60 2.83
C ASP A 154 27.73 -11.58 3.08
N VAL A 155 28.40 -11.97 1.99
CA VAL A 155 29.47 -12.99 1.99
C VAL A 155 30.62 -12.60 2.93
N TRP A 156 30.92 -11.30 3.03
CA TRP A 156 32.03 -10.80 3.85
C TRP A 156 31.76 -10.98 5.34
N HIS A 157 30.52 -10.71 5.74
CA HIS A 157 30.12 -10.79 7.15
C HIS A 157 29.60 -12.18 7.54
N ARG A 158 29.34 -13.06 6.57
CA ARG A 158 28.61 -14.34 6.77
C ARG A 158 27.27 -14.15 7.48
N LEU A 159 26.68 -12.96 7.30
CA LEU A 159 25.42 -12.55 7.89
C LEU A 159 24.47 -12.10 6.78
N ALA A 160 23.19 -12.06 7.09
CA ALA A 160 22.18 -11.53 6.20
C ALA A 160 21.95 -10.04 6.47
N TYR A 161 22.12 -9.22 5.44
CA TYR A 161 21.85 -7.79 5.47
C TYR A 161 20.36 -7.52 5.28
N VAL A 162 19.78 -6.66 6.12
CA VAL A 162 18.36 -6.29 6.11
C VAL A 162 18.23 -4.77 5.99
N LYS A 163 17.46 -4.30 5.02
CA LYS A 163 17.16 -2.86 4.85
C LYS A 163 16.05 -2.45 5.81
N MET A 164 16.37 -1.52 6.71
CA MET A 164 15.47 -1.00 7.77
C MET A 164 15.13 0.46 7.51
N ARG A 165 14.51 0.74 6.36
CA ARG A 165 14.19 2.11 5.95
C ARG A 165 12.90 2.19 5.13
N LYS A 166 12.16 3.28 5.29
CA LYS A 166 10.94 3.65 4.54
C LYS A 166 11.16 4.92 3.72
N LEU A 167 10.40 5.08 2.65
CA LEU A 167 10.39 6.30 1.83
C LEU A 167 9.27 7.22 2.32
N VAL A 168 9.62 8.36 2.90
CA VAL A 168 8.65 9.37 3.38
C VAL A 168 8.89 10.67 2.63
N ARG A 169 7.90 11.09 1.84
CA ARG A 169 7.96 12.34 1.04
C ARG A 169 9.25 12.43 0.21
N GLY A 170 9.61 11.34 -0.47
CA GLY A 170 10.80 11.26 -1.31
C GLY A 170 12.13 11.12 -0.56
N ARG A 171 12.13 11.03 0.77
CA ARG A 171 13.35 10.87 1.58
C ARG A 171 13.37 9.52 2.29
N MET A 172 14.52 8.83 2.23
CA MET A 172 14.72 7.57 2.96
C MET A 172 14.95 7.83 4.44
N ARG A 173 14.07 7.30 5.30
CA ARG A 173 14.15 7.40 6.76
C ARG A 173 14.18 6.03 7.41
N PRO A 174 14.77 5.88 8.61
CA PRO A 174 14.54 4.70 9.44
C PRO A 174 13.04 4.52 9.74
N TYR A 175 12.67 3.31 10.13
CA TYR A 175 11.36 3.07 10.72
C TYR A 175 11.25 3.71 12.10
N GLU A 176 10.02 4.06 12.47
CA GLU A 176 9.63 4.62 13.76
C GLU A 176 8.88 3.57 14.58
N GLU A 177 8.89 3.70 15.90
CA GLU A 177 8.26 2.76 16.84
C GLU A 177 6.77 2.49 16.56
N ASP A 178 6.03 3.49 16.05
CA ASP A 178 4.59 3.40 15.79
C ASP A 178 4.25 2.84 14.39
N ASP A 179 5.26 2.50 13.59
CA ASP A 179 5.07 2.01 12.21
C ASP A 179 4.45 0.61 12.17
N PHE A 180 4.96 -0.30 13.00
CA PHE A 180 4.54 -1.70 13.07
C PHE A 180 4.81 -2.29 14.46
N HIS A 181 4.16 -3.41 14.81
CA HIS A 181 4.37 -4.08 16.10
C HIS A 181 5.44 -5.18 16.02
N TYR A 182 5.55 -5.86 14.87
CA TYR A 182 6.54 -6.91 14.64
C TYR A 182 7.25 -6.72 13.30
N LEU A 183 8.54 -7.04 13.27
CA LEU A 183 9.32 -7.21 12.05
C LEU A 183 9.47 -8.71 11.77
N MET A 184 9.08 -9.14 10.58
CA MET A 184 9.30 -10.49 10.10
C MET A 184 10.34 -10.51 8.99
N VAL A 185 11.42 -11.28 9.16
CA VAL A 185 12.53 -11.33 8.19
C VAL A 185 12.79 -12.76 7.75
N SER A 186 12.79 -13.03 6.45
CA SER A 186 13.24 -14.33 5.92
C SER A 186 14.74 -14.35 5.67
N SER A 187 15.25 -15.56 5.51
CA SER A 187 16.59 -15.84 5.01
C SER A 187 16.85 -15.17 3.64
N PRO A 188 18.13 -15.02 3.25
CA PRO A 188 18.49 -14.50 1.94
C PRO A 188 18.00 -15.38 0.79
N GLN A 189 17.37 -14.75 -0.20
CA GLN A 189 16.93 -15.41 -1.44
C GLN A 189 17.93 -15.28 -2.60
N ASN A 190 19.05 -14.60 -2.38
CA ASN A 190 20.06 -14.37 -3.41
C ASN A 190 21.33 -15.21 -3.21
N SER A 191 21.35 -16.17 -2.28
CA SER A 191 22.48 -17.09 -2.16
C SER A 191 22.49 -18.00 -3.40
N THR A 192 23.44 -17.76 -4.29
CA THR A 192 23.80 -18.63 -5.40
C THR A 192 24.64 -19.82 -4.95
N SER A 193 24.72 -20.10 -3.65
CA SER A 193 25.49 -21.25 -3.17
C SER A 193 24.83 -22.52 -3.70
N LEU A 194 25.51 -23.15 -4.65
CA LEU A 194 25.12 -24.38 -5.37
C LEU A 194 24.80 -25.59 -4.47
N TYR A 195 24.95 -25.45 -3.14
CA TYR A 195 24.86 -26.52 -2.16
C TYR A 195 23.68 -26.39 -1.18
N GLN A 196 22.84 -25.36 -1.31
CA GLN A 196 21.66 -25.24 -0.44
C GLN A 196 20.46 -25.85 -1.17
N GLU A 197 19.97 -27.00 -0.68
CA GLU A 197 18.73 -27.57 -1.18
C GLU A 197 17.61 -26.52 -1.14
N VAL A 198 16.78 -26.48 -2.19
CA VAL A 198 15.71 -25.47 -2.36
C VAL A 198 14.76 -25.45 -1.15
N THR A 199 14.60 -26.57 -0.48
CA THR A 199 13.79 -26.78 0.73
C THR A 199 14.33 -26.05 1.95
N ASP A 200 15.66 -25.97 2.12
CA ASP A 200 16.29 -25.32 3.28
C ASP A 200 16.24 -23.79 3.23
N ARG A 201 15.90 -23.21 2.07
CA ARG A 201 15.83 -21.75 1.91
C ARG A 201 14.88 -21.12 2.93
N TRP A 202 13.74 -21.75 3.25
CA TRP A 202 12.72 -21.15 4.10
C TRP A 202 12.72 -21.69 5.53
N ARG A 203 13.83 -22.30 5.94
CA ARG A 203 13.99 -22.88 7.27
C ARG A 203 13.91 -21.86 8.40
N PHE A 204 14.48 -20.69 8.21
CA PHE A 204 14.63 -19.71 9.28
C PHE A 204 13.88 -18.42 8.98
N PHE A 205 13.11 -17.96 9.96
CA PHE A 205 12.50 -16.63 10.00
C PHE A 205 12.93 -15.92 11.27
N TYR A 206 12.97 -14.60 11.26
CA TYR A 206 12.99 -13.80 12.48
C TYR A 206 11.64 -13.16 12.69
N PHE A 207 11.11 -13.22 13.91
CA PHE A 207 9.88 -12.54 14.30
C PHE A 207 10.16 -11.67 15.52
N ILE A 208 10.52 -10.41 15.27
CA ILE A 208 11.13 -9.49 16.25
C ILE A 208 10.10 -8.43 16.66
N PRO A 209 9.72 -8.34 17.95
CA PRO A 209 8.87 -7.25 18.44
C PRO A 209 9.55 -5.89 18.26
N VAL A 210 8.76 -4.85 17.94
CA VAL A 210 9.27 -3.49 17.74
C VAL A 210 9.96 -2.95 19.00
N ALA A 211 9.49 -3.31 20.20
CA ALA A 211 10.13 -2.93 21.47
C ALA A 211 11.59 -3.42 21.57
N GLU A 212 11.91 -4.58 21.00
CA GLU A 212 13.29 -5.09 20.94
C GLU A 212 14.11 -4.31 19.93
N LEU A 213 13.51 -3.92 18.79
CA LEU A 213 14.16 -3.09 17.80
C LEU A 213 14.44 -1.67 18.34
N VAL A 214 13.54 -1.11 19.17
CA VAL A 214 13.75 0.16 19.87
C VAL A 214 14.94 0.03 20.82
N ARG A 215 14.93 -1.00 21.68
CA ARG A 215 16.01 -1.24 22.65
C ARG A 215 17.38 -1.37 21.97
N GLU A 216 17.41 -1.99 20.80
CA GLU A 216 18.63 -2.24 20.03
C GLU A 216 19.04 -1.09 19.10
N ASN A 217 18.35 0.06 19.16
CA ASN A 217 18.61 1.21 18.29
C ASN A 217 18.44 0.92 16.79
N VAL A 218 17.51 0.04 16.45
CA VAL A 218 17.16 -0.28 15.06
C VAL A 218 16.07 0.64 14.52
N VAL A 219 15.00 0.87 15.29
CA VAL A 219 13.94 1.82 14.95
C VAL A 219 14.07 3.09 15.80
N SER A 220 13.56 4.21 15.27
CA SER A 220 13.52 5.47 15.99
C SER A 220 12.45 5.41 17.09
N ALA A 221 12.84 5.75 18.32
CA ALA A 221 11.91 5.83 19.45
C ALA A 221 11.01 7.06 19.34
N ARG A 222 9.82 6.99 19.95
CA ARG A 222 8.89 8.13 20.01
C ARG A 222 9.58 9.35 20.66
N GLY A 223 9.32 10.54 20.11
CA GLY A 223 9.90 11.79 20.63
C GLY A 223 11.33 12.10 20.18
N ASN A 224 11.86 11.37 19.18
CA ASN A 224 13.20 11.58 18.61
C ASN A 224 14.36 11.47 19.63
N THR A 225 14.16 10.78 20.74
CA THR A 225 15.22 10.53 21.74
C THR A 225 16.34 9.65 21.16
N GLN A 226 16.03 8.89 20.11
CA GLN A 226 16.94 7.93 19.49
C GLN A 226 16.69 7.84 17.98
N SER A 227 17.76 8.01 17.19
CA SER A 227 17.69 7.77 15.73
C SER A 227 17.84 6.27 15.45
N GLY A 228 16.87 5.69 14.75
CA GLY A 228 17.00 4.33 14.22
C GLY A 228 18.10 4.22 13.16
N VAL A 229 18.46 2.99 12.79
CA VAL A 229 19.40 2.70 11.70
C VAL A 229 18.67 2.33 10.42
N LYS A 230 19.31 2.59 9.28
CA LYS A 230 18.74 2.27 7.95
C LYS A 230 18.91 0.81 7.53
N SER A 231 19.67 0.03 8.30
CA SER A 231 19.94 -1.38 8.03
C SER A 231 20.45 -2.11 9.26
N MET A 232 20.31 -3.44 9.27
CA MET A 232 20.82 -4.33 10.31
C MET A 232 21.33 -5.63 9.70
N TYR A 233 22.00 -6.44 10.51
CA TYR A 233 22.46 -7.77 10.14
C TYR A 233 21.77 -8.83 11.01
N LEU A 234 21.48 -9.99 10.43
CA LEU A 234 20.86 -11.14 11.08
C LEU A 234 21.62 -12.43 10.75
N ASP A 235 21.55 -13.40 11.64
CA ASP A 235 22.30 -14.65 11.52
C ASP A 235 21.38 -15.84 11.18
N PHE A 236 21.36 -16.18 9.89
CA PHE A 236 20.61 -17.32 9.37
C PHE A 236 21.47 -18.58 9.26
N THR A 237 22.70 -18.58 9.80
CA THR A 237 23.59 -19.74 9.69
C THR A 237 23.01 -20.93 10.46
N ARG A 238 23.15 -22.10 9.83
CA ARG A 238 22.63 -23.39 10.27
C ARG A 238 23.51 -23.87 11.42
N ASP A 239 22.83 -24.34 12.47
CA ASP A 239 23.40 -24.96 13.65
C ASP A 239 23.99 -24.03 14.72
N ALA A 240 23.21 -23.79 15.77
CA ALA A 240 23.75 -23.38 17.08
C ALA A 240 24.72 -24.41 17.67
N ASN A 241 24.73 -25.64 17.12
CA ASN A 241 25.54 -26.78 17.56
C ASN A 241 26.70 -27.11 16.61
N ALA A 242 26.92 -26.32 15.55
CA ALA A 242 28.01 -26.57 14.62
C ALA A 242 29.31 -26.40 15.42
N PRO A 243 30.23 -27.38 15.39
CA PRO A 243 31.48 -27.30 16.14
C PRO A 243 32.18 -25.99 15.75
N GLU A 244 32.45 -25.15 16.75
CA GLU A 244 33.05 -23.83 16.65
C GLU A 244 34.46 -23.90 16.05
N HIS A 245 34.61 -24.26 14.77
CA HIS A 245 35.93 -24.35 14.16
C HIS A 245 36.57 -22.97 14.02
N HIS A 246 35.79 -21.89 14.14
CA HIS A 246 36.28 -20.57 14.52
C HIS A 246 35.19 -19.85 15.33
N PRO A 247 35.31 -19.70 16.67
CA PRO A 247 34.42 -18.81 17.40
C PRO A 247 34.60 -17.42 16.79
N PRO A 248 33.57 -16.83 16.16
CA PRO A 248 33.67 -15.47 15.65
C PRO A 248 34.05 -14.61 16.85
N LYS A 249 35.25 -13.99 16.82
CA LYS A 249 35.80 -13.20 17.93
C LYS A 249 34.67 -12.40 18.55
N ALA A 250 34.29 -12.81 19.77
CA ALA A 250 33.05 -12.46 20.44
C ALA A 250 32.95 -10.95 20.70
N ARG A 251 32.63 -10.19 19.66
CA ARG A 251 32.01 -8.89 19.82
C ARG A 251 30.54 -9.19 20.01
N SER A 252 29.96 -8.64 21.08
CA SER A 252 28.52 -8.61 21.38
C SER A 252 27.76 -7.91 20.25
N SER A 253 27.72 -8.55 19.09
CA SER A 253 27.14 -8.01 17.88
C SER A 253 25.64 -7.93 18.09
N ARG A 254 25.03 -6.85 17.62
CA ARG A 254 23.59 -6.66 17.66
C ARG A 254 22.85 -7.88 17.08
N SER A 255 23.39 -8.51 16.03
CA SER A 255 22.85 -9.70 15.39
C SER A 255 22.68 -10.89 16.35
N SER A 256 23.66 -11.14 17.22
CA SER A 256 23.61 -12.24 18.20
C SER A 256 22.46 -12.09 19.20
N ARG A 257 22.15 -10.85 19.61
CA ARG A 257 21.02 -10.56 20.52
C ARG A 257 19.65 -10.84 19.90
N PHE A 258 19.58 -10.84 18.57
CA PHE A 258 18.35 -11.17 17.86
C PHE A 258 18.12 -12.69 17.68
N LEU A 259 19.12 -13.55 17.91
CA LEU A 259 18.97 -15.00 17.72
C LEU A 259 17.81 -15.61 18.52
N LYS A 260 17.49 -15.05 19.70
CA LYS A 260 16.32 -15.43 20.51
C LYS A 260 14.96 -15.13 19.84
N TRP A 261 14.94 -14.46 18.70
CA TRP A 261 13.74 -14.19 17.90
C TRP A 261 13.70 -14.99 16.59
N ARG A 262 14.69 -15.86 16.38
CA ARG A 262 14.74 -16.76 15.23
C ARG A 262 13.78 -17.94 15.44
N LEU A 263 12.97 -18.18 14.43
CA LEU A 263 12.04 -19.31 14.28
C LEU A 263 12.68 -20.32 13.33
N ASP A 264 12.68 -21.59 13.72
CA ASP A 264 13.11 -22.71 12.87
C ASP A 264 11.86 -23.48 12.42
N THR A 265 11.68 -23.63 11.11
CA THR A 265 10.53 -24.30 10.47
C THR A 265 10.87 -25.71 9.99
N SER A 266 12.09 -26.22 10.25
CA SER A 266 12.58 -27.52 9.74
C SER A 266 12.06 -28.75 10.46
N GLU A 267 11.17 -28.63 11.45
CA GLU A 267 10.79 -29.77 12.26
C GLU A 267 9.98 -30.82 11.48
N ALA A 268 10.44 -32.07 11.57
CA ALA A 268 9.95 -33.22 10.83
C ALA A 268 8.59 -33.76 11.30
N PHE A 269 8.04 -33.24 12.40
CA PHE A 269 6.81 -33.75 13.01
C PHE A 269 5.66 -32.73 12.92
N PRO A 270 4.64 -32.99 12.07
CA PRO A 270 3.51 -32.07 11.87
C PRO A 270 2.73 -31.71 13.14
N SER A 271 2.79 -32.55 14.18
CA SER A 271 2.01 -32.40 15.41
C SER A 271 2.55 -31.34 16.38
N GLN A 272 3.78 -30.86 16.20
CA GLN A 272 4.39 -29.85 17.07
C GLN A 272 5.10 -28.82 16.22
N ASN A 273 4.36 -27.92 15.58
CA ASN A 273 5.00 -26.82 14.87
C ASN A 273 5.53 -25.80 15.90
N PHE A 274 6.81 -25.97 16.30
CA PHE A 274 7.44 -25.13 17.32
C PHE A 274 7.44 -23.64 16.92
N ALA A 275 7.65 -23.34 15.64
CA ALA A 275 7.61 -21.97 15.14
C ALA A 275 6.22 -21.33 15.30
N GLY A 276 5.16 -22.04 14.90
CA GLY A 276 3.77 -21.60 15.11
C GLY A 276 3.44 -21.40 16.60
N THR A 277 3.84 -22.33 17.45
CA THR A 277 3.65 -22.26 18.91
C THR A 277 4.37 -21.05 19.52
N ARG A 278 5.61 -20.78 19.07
CA ARG A 278 6.39 -19.63 19.51
C ARG A 278 5.77 -18.30 19.07
N ILE A 279 5.23 -18.23 17.84
CA ILE A 279 4.47 -17.04 17.39
C ILE A 279 3.27 -16.82 18.31
N ALA A 280 2.48 -17.86 18.60
CA ALA A 280 1.35 -17.76 19.54
C ALA A 280 1.82 -17.21 20.91
N GLN A 281 2.86 -17.80 21.50
CA GLN A 281 3.42 -17.34 22.77
C GLN A 281 3.82 -15.86 22.75
N LEU A 282 4.44 -15.39 21.65
CA LEU A 282 4.84 -13.99 21.51
C LEU A 282 3.65 -13.03 21.37
N LEU A 283 2.58 -13.45 20.71
CA LEU A 283 1.36 -12.66 20.59
C LEU A 283 0.61 -12.57 21.93
N PHE A 284 0.52 -13.68 22.68
CA PHE A 284 -0.21 -13.72 23.95
C PHE A 284 0.58 -13.15 25.15
N SER A 285 1.89 -13.35 25.21
CA SER A 285 2.73 -12.82 26.30
C SER A 285 2.82 -11.29 26.27
N GLY A 286 2.86 -10.70 25.07
CA GLY A 286 2.80 -9.24 24.91
C GLY A 286 1.42 -8.68 25.31
N GLN A 287 0.36 -9.44 25.06
CA GLN A 287 -1.02 -9.02 25.32
C GLN A 287 -1.45 -9.12 26.78
N GLN A 288 -0.91 -10.01 27.61
CA GLN A 288 -1.32 -10.08 29.02
C GLN A 288 -1.16 -8.73 29.75
N ARG A 289 -0.16 -7.92 29.38
CA ARG A 289 0.01 -6.57 29.96
C ARG A 289 -1.06 -5.58 29.51
N THR A 290 -1.54 -5.67 28.27
CA THR A 290 -2.54 -4.75 27.70
C THR A 290 -3.97 -5.22 27.97
N PHE A 291 -4.24 -6.53 27.90
CA PHE A 291 -5.56 -7.12 28.10
C PHE A 291 -6.02 -6.95 29.55
N LEU A 292 -5.13 -7.11 30.54
CA LEU A 292 -5.45 -6.81 31.93
C LEU A 292 -5.82 -5.33 32.12
N SER A 293 -5.10 -4.40 31.48
CA SER A 293 -5.45 -2.97 31.56
C SER A 293 -6.77 -2.62 30.85
N VAL A 294 -7.16 -3.34 29.79
CA VAL A 294 -8.45 -3.12 29.10
C VAL A 294 -9.60 -3.73 29.91
N LEU A 295 -9.40 -4.90 30.53
CA LEU A 295 -10.36 -5.50 31.44
C LEU A 295 -10.61 -4.62 32.68
N GLU A 296 -9.55 -4.10 33.30
CA GLU A 296 -9.65 -3.15 34.43
C GLU A 296 -10.43 -1.86 34.05
N VAL A 297 -10.28 -1.37 32.81
CA VAL A 297 -11.04 -0.21 32.30
C VAL A 297 -12.49 -0.57 31.97
N SER A 298 -12.77 -1.81 31.59
CA SER A 298 -14.15 -2.28 31.34
C SER A 298 -14.91 -2.62 32.63
N GLU A 299 -14.23 -3.15 33.65
CA GLU A 299 -14.81 -3.41 34.97
C GLU A 299 -15.08 -2.11 35.73
N SER A 300 -14.23 -1.08 35.57
CA SER A 300 -14.47 0.25 36.15
C SER A 300 -15.55 1.08 35.43
N LYS A 301 -16.03 0.65 34.26
CA LYS A 301 -17.17 1.26 33.55
C LYS A 301 -18.47 0.45 33.66
N LEU A 302 -18.44 -0.70 34.33
CA LEU A 302 -19.61 -1.50 34.66
C LEU A 302 -19.93 -1.40 36.16
N ALA A 303 -19.93 -0.19 36.71
CA ALA A 303 -20.73 0.11 37.90
C ALA A 303 -22.21 0.15 37.47
N ALA A 304 -22.96 -0.85 37.89
CA ALA A 304 -24.28 -1.22 37.38
C ALA A 304 -25.37 -0.14 37.53
N PRO A 305 -26.40 -0.12 36.66
CA PRO A 305 -27.73 0.30 37.05
C PRO A 305 -28.35 -0.79 37.95
N GLU A 306 -28.90 -0.37 39.08
CA GLU A 306 -29.66 -1.22 40.00
C GLU A 306 -30.78 -1.96 39.24
N SER A 307 -30.78 -3.29 39.29
CA SER A 307 -32.02 -4.04 39.17
C SER A 307 -31.98 -5.31 40.02
N VAL A 308 -33.02 -5.39 40.83
CA VAL A 308 -33.38 -6.41 41.79
C VAL A 308 -33.66 -7.73 41.08
N PHE A 309 -32.92 -8.78 41.39
CA PHE A 309 -33.46 -10.16 41.51
C PHE A 309 -32.48 -11.03 42.31
N SER A 310 -32.94 -11.50 43.46
CA SER A 310 -32.22 -12.39 44.36
C SER A 310 -32.56 -13.84 44.02
N VAL A 311 -31.55 -14.66 43.69
CA VAL A 311 -31.56 -16.11 43.94
C VAL A 311 -30.14 -16.52 44.31
N GLY A 312 -29.98 -17.03 45.53
CA GLY A 312 -28.69 -17.34 46.12
C GLY A 312 -28.13 -18.70 45.70
N VAL A 313 -26.80 -18.76 45.57
CA VAL A 313 -25.98 -19.94 45.86
C VAL A 313 -24.66 -19.46 46.47
N ASN A 314 -24.26 -20.16 47.52
CA ASN A 314 -23.16 -19.88 48.46
C ASN A 314 -21.76 -20.11 47.84
N PRO A 315 -20.77 -19.23 48.06
CA PRO A 315 -19.41 -19.36 47.53
C PRO A 315 -18.44 -20.02 48.52
N ASN A 316 -17.41 -20.70 48.04
CA ASN A 316 -16.20 -20.96 48.83
C ASN A 316 -14.96 -21.13 47.93
N CYS A 317 -13.85 -20.61 48.44
CA CYS A 317 -12.45 -20.80 48.05
C CYS A 317 -11.84 -19.80 47.05
N LEU A 318 -11.40 -18.64 47.57
CA LEU A 318 -10.16 -17.97 47.16
C LEU A 318 -9.45 -17.39 48.41
N PRO A 319 -8.11 -17.51 48.55
CA PRO A 319 -7.38 -16.93 49.67
C PRO A 319 -7.01 -15.47 49.41
N SER A 320 -7.20 -14.67 50.46
CA SER A 320 -6.84 -13.25 50.53
C SER A 320 -5.33 -13.06 50.60
N TRP A 321 -4.79 -12.09 49.85
CA TRP A 321 -3.46 -11.52 50.13
C TRP A 321 -3.62 -10.04 50.43
N LYS A 322 -3.03 -9.65 51.55
CA LYS A 322 -3.14 -8.34 52.20
C LYS A 322 -2.34 -7.26 51.49
N HIS A 323 -2.82 -6.04 51.66
CA HIS A 323 -2.14 -4.75 51.51
C HIS A 323 -0.67 -4.76 51.90
N MET A 324 0.15 -4.06 51.12
CA MET A 324 1.22 -3.24 51.65
C MET A 324 1.04 -1.82 51.11
N ASP A 325 0.75 -0.92 52.04
CA ASP A 325 0.94 0.51 51.89
C ASP A 325 2.43 0.83 51.79
N GLY A 326 2.76 1.85 51.01
CA GLY A 326 4.11 2.34 50.80
C GLY A 326 4.08 3.76 50.29
N ASP A 327 3.82 4.69 51.23
CA ASP A 327 4.02 6.12 51.05
C ASP A 327 5.49 6.44 50.72
N SER A 328 5.69 7.37 49.78
CA SER A 328 6.88 8.23 49.77
C SER A 328 6.55 9.53 49.05
N GLU A 329 6.47 10.58 49.85
CA GLU A 329 6.32 11.97 49.47
C GLU A 329 7.53 12.54 48.71
N ALA A 330 7.21 13.56 47.91
CA ALA A 330 7.88 14.84 47.72
C ALA A 330 9.41 14.93 47.55
N ALA A 331 9.82 15.56 46.45
CA ALA A 331 10.77 16.68 46.53
C ALA A 331 10.58 17.65 45.35
N ASN A 332 10.19 18.87 45.71
CA ASN A 332 10.25 20.07 44.89
C ASN A 332 11.70 20.43 44.53
N SER A 333 11.92 21.07 43.38
CA SER A 333 12.87 22.18 43.29
C SER A 333 12.58 23.03 42.06
N ALA A 334 12.11 24.23 42.36
CA ALA A 334 12.03 25.36 41.46
C ALA A 334 13.44 25.95 41.23
N SER A 335 13.64 26.54 40.06
CA SER A 335 14.59 27.65 39.90
C SER A 335 14.05 28.61 38.85
N GLU A 336 13.60 29.76 39.35
CA GLU A 336 13.48 31.02 38.63
C GLU A 336 14.88 31.49 38.17
N GLU A 337 14.98 32.17 37.02
CA GLU A 337 15.18 33.63 37.00
C GLU A 337 15.38 34.18 35.57
N LYS A 338 14.53 35.16 35.26
CA LYS A 338 14.80 36.50 34.72
C LYS A 338 15.73 36.67 33.50
N GLY A 339 15.15 37.31 32.48
CA GLY A 339 15.86 38.03 31.43
C GLY A 339 14.95 39.01 30.70
N VAL A 340 14.56 40.10 31.38
CA VAL A 340 13.92 41.29 30.79
C VAL A 340 14.93 42.05 29.94
N LYS A 341 14.56 42.44 28.71
CA LYS A 341 15.17 43.60 28.05
C LYS A 341 14.28 44.24 26.97
N PHE A 342 13.87 45.46 27.31
CA PHE A 342 13.76 46.68 26.50
C PHE A 342 12.82 46.74 25.30
N GLU A 343 11.78 47.55 25.50
CA GLU A 343 11.02 48.28 24.50
C GLU A 343 11.92 49.23 23.70
N GLU A 344 11.76 49.25 22.38
CA GLU A 344 12.00 50.44 21.58
C GLU A 344 10.84 50.60 20.59
N LYS A 345 10.13 51.72 20.75
CA LYS A 345 8.96 52.12 19.97
C LYS A 345 9.40 52.55 18.57
N SER A 346 8.80 51.93 17.55
CA SER A 346 8.82 52.47 16.19
C SER A 346 7.39 52.49 15.64
N ASP A 347 6.76 53.67 15.77
CA ASP A 347 5.49 54.01 15.16
C ASP A 347 5.67 54.22 13.65
N ARG A 348 5.44 53.16 12.84
CA ARG A 348 5.11 53.28 11.40
C ARG A 348 4.75 51.93 10.77
N SER A 349 3.57 51.37 11.05
CA SER A 349 2.95 50.34 10.18
C SER A 349 1.53 49.98 10.64
N THR A 350 0.52 50.78 10.27
CA THR A 350 -0.89 50.46 10.57
C THR A 350 -1.80 50.53 9.33
N ILE A 351 -1.23 50.43 8.13
CA ILE A 351 -2.00 50.24 6.89
C ILE A 351 -1.25 49.25 5.98
N SER A 352 -0.92 48.06 6.50
CA SER A 352 -0.45 46.93 5.67
C SER A 352 -0.68 45.55 6.31
N SER A 353 -1.40 45.43 7.42
CA SER A 353 -1.66 44.12 8.06
C SER A 353 -2.98 43.47 7.62
N HIS A 354 -4.00 44.25 7.24
CA HIS A 354 -5.30 43.70 6.82
C HIS A 354 -5.38 43.27 5.35
N VAL A 355 -4.37 43.57 4.53
CA VAL A 355 -4.29 43.07 3.14
C VAL A 355 -3.42 41.81 3.06
N GLU A 356 -2.41 41.64 3.92
CA GLU A 356 -1.60 40.40 3.93
C GLU A 356 -2.28 39.23 4.66
N GLU A 357 -3.07 39.48 5.70
CA GLU A 357 -3.81 38.42 6.40
C GLU A 357 -4.95 37.82 5.55
N LYS A 358 -5.51 38.59 4.60
CA LYS A 358 -6.48 38.09 3.61
C LYS A 358 -5.85 37.41 2.39
N PHE A 359 -4.52 37.50 2.22
CA PHE A 359 -3.78 36.83 1.15
C PHE A 359 -2.93 35.64 1.63
N GLN A 360 -2.77 35.44 2.94
CA GLN A 360 -2.13 34.26 3.53
C GLN A 360 -3.07 33.05 3.74
N VAL A 361 -4.36 33.16 3.39
CA VAL A 361 -5.16 31.98 2.96
C VAL A 361 -4.70 31.54 1.55
N ALA A 362 -3.39 31.61 1.31
CA ALA A 362 -2.66 31.07 0.20
C ALA A 362 -2.63 29.55 0.36
N ARG A 363 -3.76 28.93 0.01
CA ARG A 363 -3.83 27.73 -0.81
C ARG A 363 -2.75 26.69 -0.50
N THR A 364 -2.79 26.13 0.69
CA THR A 364 -2.38 24.74 0.87
C THR A 364 -3.31 23.91 0.00
N ARG A 365 -2.89 23.61 -1.23
CA ARG A 365 -3.39 22.43 -1.93
C ARG A 365 -3.21 21.29 -0.94
N GLU A 366 -4.29 20.79 -0.35
CA GLU A 366 -4.24 19.56 0.42
C GLU A 366 -3.62 18.52 -0.50
N ARG A 367 -2.36 18.21 -0.21
CA ARG A 367 -1.66 17.15 -0.91
C ARG A 367 -2.34 15.87 -0.45
N LEU A 368 -3.01 15.21 -1.40
CA LEU A 368 -3.57 13.89 -1.17
C LEU A 368 -2.46 13.00 -0.59
N THR A 369 -2.78 12.32 0.50
CA THR A 369 -1.88 11.31 1.07
C THR A 369 -1.86 10.09 0.14
N ALA A 370 -0.86 9.23 0.30
CA ALA A 370 -0.82 7.99 -0.46
C ALA A 370 -2.04 7.07 -0.16
N TYR A 371 -2.58 7.15 1.05
CA TYR A 371 -3.83 6.50 1.43
C TYR A 371 -5.02 7.04 0.64
N ASP A 372 -5.11 8.36 0.44
CA ASP A 372 -6.17 8.96 -0.37
C ASP A 372 -6.09 8.50 -1.84
N TYR A 373 -4.88 8.48 -2.42
CA TYR A 373 -4.67 7.98 -3.79
C TYR A 373 -5.13 6.53 -3.93
N TYR A 374 -4.75 5.67 -2.98
CA TYR A 374 -5.19 4.28 -2.97
C TYR A 374 -6.71 4.15 -2.83
N GLY A 375 -7.33 4.96 -1.97
CA GLY A 375 -8.79 5.00 -1.82
C GLY A 375 -9.50 5.36 -3.14
N ILE A 376 -8.98 6.34 -3.88
CA ILE A 376 -9.49 6.76 -5.20
C ILE A 376 -9.37 5.61 -6.21
N GLU A 377 -8.23 4.92 -6.23
CA GLU A 377 -7.99 3.76 -7.10
C GLU A 377 -8.94 2.62 -6.81
N ARG A 378 -9.13 2.27 -5.53
CA ARG A 378 -10.06 1.24 -5.10
C ARG A 378 -11.50 1.58 -5.48
N ASP A 379 -11.93 2.82 -5.25
CA ASP A 379 -13.28 3.28 -5.63
C ASP A 379 -13.48 3.18 -7.16
N ALA A 380 -12.44 3.51 -7.96
CA ALA A 380 -12.48 3.41 -9.42
C ALA A 380 -12.57 1.96 -9.91
N ILE A 381 -11.75 1.06 -9.35
CA ILE A 381 -11.79 -0.37 -9.63
C ILE A 381 -13.15 -0.96 -9.24
N PHE A 382 -13.72 -0.56 -8.10
CA PHE A 382 -15.04 -1.00 -7.67
C PHE A 382 -16.14 -0.61 -8.67
N LEU A 383 -16.12 0.64 -9.16
CA LEU A 383 -17.08 1.09 -10.18
C LEU A 383 -16.89 0.35 -11.50
N LEU A 384 -15.65 0.11 -11.92
CA LEU A 384 -15.35 -0.68 -13.10
C LEU A 384 -15.91 -2.10 -12.96
N ARG A 385 -15.62 -2.80 -11.86
CA ARG A 385 -16.17 -4.14 -11.58
C ARG A 385 -17.70 -4.18 -11.64
N LYS A 386 -18.38 -3.13 -11.17
CA LYS A 386 -19.84 -3.03 -11.27
C LYS A 386 -20.30 -2.97 -12.73
N SER A 387 -19.60 -2.24 -13.60
CA SER A 387 -19.94 -2.12 -15.01
C SER A 387 -19.52 -3.33 -15.87
N LEU A 388 -18.72 -4.24 -15.32
CA LEU A 388 -18.36 -5.51 -15.97
C LEU A 388 -19.40 -6.62 -15.77
N ARG A 389 -20.36 -6.44 -14.86
CA ARG A 389 -21.34 -7.48 -14.56
C ARG A 389 -22.28 -7.77 -15.74
N PRO A 390 -22.77 -9.01 -15.87
CA PRO A 390 -23.79 -9.35 -16.85
C PRO A 390 -25.05 -8.47 -16.71
N THR A 391 -25.66 -8.15 -17.85
CA THR A 391 -26.97 -7.50 -17.97
C THR A 391 -27.74 -8.15 -19.12
N GLU A 392 -28.99 -7.78 -19.33
CA GLU A 392 -29.79 -8.31 -20.45
C GLU A 392 -29.14 -8.07 -21.83
N SER A 393 -28.34 -6.99 -21.98
CA SER A 393 -27.70 -6.63 -23.26
C SER A 393 -26.18 -6.84 -23.29
N PHE A 394 -25.61 -7.47 -22.27
CA PHE A 394 -24.16 -7.67 -22.15
C PHE A 394 -23.88 -8.93 -21.33
N VAL A 395 -23.19 -9.90 -21.94
CA VAL A 395 -22.84 -11.18 -21.30
C VAL A 395 -22.02 -11.02 -20.02
N GLY A 396 -21.29 -9.91 -19.89
CA GLY A 396 -20.43 -9.63 -18.75
C GLY A 396 -18.98 -10.06 -18.98
N LEU A 397 -18.11 -9.55 -18.12
CA LEU A 397 -16.73 -9.98 -17.99
C LEU A 397 -16.49 -10.48 -16.56
N GLU A 398 -15.72 -11.55 -16.43
CA GLU A 398 -15.30 -12.10 -15.14
C GLU A 398 -13.81 -11.82 -14.88
N GLU A 399 -13.43 -11.86 -13.61
CA GLU A 399 -12.05 -11.81 -13.12
C GLU A 399 -11.57 -13.21 -12.69
N PRO A 400 -10.25 -13.47 -12.64
CA PRO A 400 -9.75 -14.73 -12.12
C PRO A 400 -10.16 -14.91 -10.65
N ARG A 401 -10.51 -16.14 -10.26
CA ARG A 401 -10.89 -16.48 -8.87
C ARG A 401 -9.78 -16.12 -7.88
N THR A 402 -8.53 -16.26 -8.29
CA THR A 402 -7.39 -15.75 -7.53
C THR A 402 -7.04 -14.36 -8.01
N HIS A 403 -7.00 -13.39 -7.10
CA HIS A 403 -6.59 -12.03 -7.43
C HIS A 403 -5.19 -11.98 -8.04
N LEU A 404 -4.97 -11.00 -8.93
CA LEU A 404 -3.62 -10.65 -9.33
C LEU A 404 -2.83 -10.18 -8.10
N PRO A 405 -1.54 -10.54 -7.99
CA PRO A 405 -0.71 -10.08 -6.90
C PRO A 405 -0.58 -8.54 -6.95
N PRO A 406 -0.44 -7.85 -5.81
CA PRO A 406 -0.47 -6.38 -5.74
C PRO A 406 0.56 -5.64 -6.62
N TYR A 407 1.59 -6.34 -7.09
CA TYR A 407 2.66 -5.81 -7.92
C TYR A 407 2.58 -6.27 -9.39
N ALA A 408 1.52 -6.96 -9.78
CA ALA A 408 1.25 -7.23 -11.18
C ALA A 408 1.20 -5.91 -11.96
N LYS A 409 1.60 -5.96 -13.23
CA LYS A 409 1.55 -4.77 -14.10
C LYS A 409 0.12 -4.37 -14.46
N ALA A 410 -0.84 -5.27 -14.34
CA ALA A 410 -2.24 -4.99 -14.54
C ALA A 410 -2.95 -5.01 -13.18
N ASP A 411 -3.93 -4.14 -13.00
CA ASP A 411 -4.74 -4.10 -11.78
C ASP A 411 -5.88 -5.13 -11.84
N LEU A 412 -6.32 -5.46 -13.07
CA LEU A 412 -7.37 -6.43 -13.35
C LEU A 412 -6.94 -7.33 -14.53
N ALA A 413 -7.52 -8.52 -14.56
CA ALA A 413 -7.48 -9.45 -15.68
C ALA A 413 -8.92 -9.85 -15.97
N VAL A 414 -9.38 -9.66 -17.21
CA VAL A 414 -10.79 -9.89 -17.56
C VAL A 414 -10.95 -10.80 -18.77
N ARG A 415 -12.04 -11.58 -18.80
CA ARG A 415 -12.47 -12.38 -19.96
C ARG A 415 -14.00 -12.53 -19.97
N PRO A 416 -14.62 -12.94 -21.09
CA PRO A 416 -16.06 -13.23 -21.13
C PRO A 416 -16.50 -14.20 -20.04
N VAL A 417 -17.66 -13.94 -19.44
CA VAL A 417 -18.25 -14.86 -18.45
C VAL A 417 -18.48 -16.24 -19.09
N GLY A 418 -18.01 -17.28 -18.41
CA GLY A 418 -18.13 -18.66 -18.89
C GLY A 418 -17.08 -19.10 -19.93
N CYS A 419 -16.12 -18.23 -20.29
CA CYS A 419 -14.97 -18.64 -21.09
C CYS A 419 -14.11 -19.63 -20.29
N GLU A 420 -13.81 -20.80 -20.87
CA GLU A 420 -13.00 -21.83 -20.20
C GLU A 420 -11.50 -21.65 -20.42
N GLU A 421 -11.12 -20.97 -21.50
CA GLU A 421 -9.72 -20.74 -21.88
C GLU A 421 -8.99 -19.83 -20.89
N ASP A 422 -7.75 -20.17 -20.53
CA ASP A 422 -6.90 -19.34 -19.67
C ASP A 422 -6.30 -18.15 -20.46
N LEU A 423 -7.16 -17.37 -21.10
CA LEU A 423 -6.81 -16.19 -21.88
C LEU A 423 -7.46 -14.96 -21.27
N TRP A 424 -6.64 -14.14 -20.63
CA TRP A 424 -7.09 -12.95 -19.92
C TRP A 424 -6.60 -11.69 -20.63
N LEU A 425 -7.49 -10.71 -20.77
CA LEU A 425 -7.13 -9.36 -21.17
C LEU A 425 -6.59 -8.61 -19.93
N PRO A 426 -5.29 -8.24 -19.90
CA PRO A 426 -4.77 -7.39 -18.83
C PRO A 426 -5.31 -5.98 -18.94
N VAL A 427 -5.76 -5.45 -17.80
CA VAL A 427 -6.30 -4.09 -17.68
C VAL A 427 -5.57 -3.35 -16.56
N GLN A 428 -4.91 -2.26 -16.92
CA GLN A 428 -4.40 -1.28 -15.96
C GLN A 428 -5.43 -0.17 -15.77
N VAL A 429 -5.77 0.13 -14.53
CA VAL A 429 -6.64 1.24 -14.14
C VAL A 429 -5.78 2.43 -13.71
N LYS A 430 -6.18 3.63 -14.12
CA LYS A 430 -5.60 4.89 -13.63
C LYS A 430 -6.73 5.80 -13.18
N SER A 431 -6.67 6.26 -11.94
CA SER A 431 -7.76 7.01 -11.34
C SER A 431 -7.32 8.41 -10.93
N THR A 432 -8.27 9.35 -10.95
CA THR A 432 -8.07 10.68 -10.37
C THR A 432 -9.38 11.17 -9.78
N ARG A 433 -9.29 11.90 -8.67
CA ARG A 433 -10.44 12.57 -8.04
C ARG A 433 -10.41 14.08 -8.23
N GLN A 434 -9.31 14.63 -8.76
CA GLN A 434 -9.09 16.06 -8.81
C GLN A 434 -9.60 16.66 -10.13
N GLY A 435 -10.80 17.24 -10.08
CA GLY A 435 -11.08 18.43 -10.88
C GLY A 435 -10.30 19.57 -10.25
N THR A 436 -9.16 19.96 -10.82
CA THR A 436 -8.42 21.10 -10.24
C THR A 436 -9.22 22.37 -10.48
N PHE A 437 -10.09 22.78 -9.57
CA PHE A 437 -10.61 24.13 -9.59
C PHE A 437 -9.45 25.06 -9.25
N ARG A 438 -8.72 25.56 -10.27
CA ARG A 438 -7.99 26.81 -10.09
C ARG A 438 -9.07 27.87 -9.87
N ARG A 439 -9.34 28.19 -8.61
CA ARG A 439 -10.15 29.34 -8.19
C ARG A 439 -9.36 30.62 -8.50
N GLY A 440 -9.03 30.85 -9.76
CA GLY A 440 -8.19 31.93 -10.24
C GLY A 440 -8.96 32.73 -11.28
N LYS A 441 -9.52 33.85 -10.81
CA LYS A 441 -10.39 34.84 -11.49
C LYS A 441 -11.83 34.35 -11.74
N LEU A 442 -12.77 35.15 -11.24
CA LEU A 442 -14.23 35.02 -11.44
C LEU A 442 -14.50 34.69 -12.91
N GLY A 443 -14.97 33.48 -13.20
CA GLY A 443 -15.29 33.02 -14.57
C GLY A 443 -14.42 31.90 -15.15
N GLY A 444 -13.43 31.38 -14.40
CA GLY A 444 -12.60 30.26 -14.88
C GLY A 444 -13.40 28.97 -15.07
N LYS A 445 -13.45 28.46 -16.32
CA LYS A 445 -13.98 27.12 -16.65
C LYS A 445 -13.33 26.05 -15.77
N PRO A 446 -14.07 25.02 -15.31
CA PRO A 446 -13.49 23.91 -14.57
C PRO A 446 -12.32 23.32 -15.36
N LEU A 447 -11.14 23.19 -14.74
CA LEU A 447 -10.05 22.50 -15.40
C LEU A 447 -10.45 21.04 -15.53
N SER A 448 -10.21 20.49 -16.71
CA SER A 448 -10.35 19.07 -16.98
C SER A 448 -9.53 18.24 -16.00
N ALA A 449 -9.94 16.98 -15.83
CA ALA A 449 -9.16 15.99 -15.10
C ALA A 449 -7.73 15.92 -15.65
N ILE A 450 -6.76 15.74 -14.76
CA ILE A 450 -5.35 15.59 -15.13
C ILE A 450 -4.87 14.28 -14.54
N TRP A 451 -4.28 13.45 -15.40
CA TRP A 451 -3.54 12.27 -14.99
C TRP A 451 -2.06 12.57 -15.13
N SER A 452 -1.27 11.97 -14.25
CA SER A 452 0.18 11.98 -14.36
C SER A 452 0.61 10.53 -14.40
N PHE A 453 1.12 10.13 -15.55
CA PHE A 453 1.60 8.78 -15.78
C PHE A 453 3.08 8.74 -15.47
N GLY A 454 3.51 7.83 -14.60
CA GLY A 454 4.91 7.57 -14.29
C GLY A 454 5.23 6.10 -14.48
N LYS A 455 6.42 5.79 -15.00
CA LYS A 455 6.92 4.42 -15.20
C LYS A 455 5.97 3.52 -16.01
N VAL A 456 5.39 4.03 -17.10
CA VAL A 456 4.45 3.30 -17.96
C VAL A 456 5.10 2.29 -18.92
N ILE A 457 6.28 1.79 -18.56
CA ILE A 457 7.02 0.85 -19.40
C ILE A 457 6.38 -0.54 -19.28
N GLY A 458 6.16 -1.16 -20.44
CA GLY A 458 5.68 -2.53 -20.52
C GLY A 458 4.17 -2.64 -20.40
N TYR A 459 3.47 -1.59 -20.85
CA TYR A 459 2.02 -1.62 -21.07
C TYR A 459 1.65 -2.18 -22.45
N THR A 460 2.64 -2.50 -23.30
CA THR A 460 2.43 -3.07 -24.64
C THR A 460 1.41 -4.21 -24.61
N GLY A 461 0.37 -4.10 -25.44
CA GLY A 461 -0.70 -5.08 -25.56
C GLY A 461 -1.68 -5.16 -24.37
N MET A 462 -1.58 -4.27 -23.38
CA MET A 462 -2.55 -4.15 -22.28
C MET A 462 -3.59 -3.06 -22.59
N SER A 463 -4.76 -3.15 -21.96
CA SER A 463 -5.74 -2.06 -21.98
C SER A 463 -5.53 -1.13 -20.78
N VAL A 464 -5.61 0.19 -20.99
CA VAL A 464 -5.48 1.19 -19.92
C VAL A 464 -6.79 1.96 -19.77
N VAL A 465 -7.45 1.79 -18.63
CA VAL A 465 -8.72 2.45 -18.28
C VAL A 465 -8.44 3.64 -17.38
N CYS A 466 -8.73 4.85 -17.84
CA CYS A 466 -8.60 6.08 -17.06
C CYS A 466 -9.96 6.51 -16.51
N ILE A 467 -10.09 6.64 -15.19
CA ILE A 467 -11.36 6.96 -14.50
C ILE A 467 -11.21 8.28 -13.72
N SER A 468 -12.13 9.22 -13.94
CA SER A 468 -12.21 10.47 -13.18
C SER A 468 -13.41 10.44 -12.23
N LEU A 469 -13.12 10.27 -10.93
CA LEU A 469 -14.11 10.28 -9.85
C LEU A 469 -14.38 11.71 -9.38
N GLN A 470 -15.28 12.41 -10.06
CA GLN A 470 -15.68 13.75 -9.62
C GLN A 470 -16.59 13.62 -8.39
N ARG A 471 -16.24 14.27 -7.26
CA ARG A 471 -17.14 14.37 -6.09
C ARG A 471 -17.76 15.77 -6.04
N GLY A 472 -19.06 15.81 -5.73
CA GLY A 472 -19.79 17.07 -5.55
C GLY A 472 -20.12 17.82 -6.85
N LEU A 473 -19.95 17.18 -8.00
CA LEU A 473 -20.41 17.68 -9.29
C LEU A 473 -21.54 16.79 -9.81
N PRO A 474 -22.53 17.36 -10.51
CA PRO A 474 -23.63 16.59 -11.11
C PRO A 474 -23.18 15.78 -12.33
N GLU A 475 -21.97 16.01 -12.84
CA GLU A 475 -21.45 15.27 -13.99
C GLU A 475 -21.20 13.79 -13.65
N PRO A 476 -21.51 12.87 -14.57
CA PRO A 476 -21.22 11.46 -14.38
C PRO A 476 -19.71 11.21 -14.33
N THR A 477 -19.34 10.06 -13.74
CA THR A 477 -17.95 9.59 -13.76
C THR A 477 -17.50 9.41 -15.20
N LYS A 478 -16.36 10.00 -15.55
CA LYS A 478 -15.83 9.95 -16.92
C LYS A 478 -14.81 8.83 -17.04
N VAL A 479 -14.89 8.07 -18.14
CA VAL A 479 -13.99 6.95 -18.41
C VAL A 479 -13.43 7.05 -19.82
N TRP A 480 -12.13 6.80 -19.92
CA TRP A 480 -11.41 6.70 -21.18
C TRP A 480 -10.70 5.35 -21.26
N LEU A 481 -10.64 4.80 -22.46
CA LEU A 481 -9.94 3.56 -22.77
C LEU A 481 -8.81 3.85 -23.76
N PHE A 482 -7.61 3.36 -23.46
CA PHE A 482 -6.41 3.52 -24.28
C PHE A 482 -5.73 2.17 -24.50
N SER A 483 -5.11 2.00 -25.67
CA SER A 483 -4.10 0.95 -25.87
C SER A 483 -2.87 1.24 -25.03
N GLY A 484 -2.32 0.21 -24.39
CA GLY A 484 -1.08 0.31 -23.63
C GLY A 484 0.13 0.67 -24.50
N ASP A 485 0.07 0.37 -25.80
CA ASP A 485 1.11 0.72 -26.78
C ASP A 485 1.34 2.24 -26.84
N TYR A 486 0.30 3.04 -26.66
CA TYR A 486 0.40 4.51 -26.61
C TYR A 486 1.38 4.99 -25.53
N PHE A 487 1.56 4.21 -24.46
CA PHE A 487 2.42 4.58 -23.34
C PHE A 487 3.86 4.13 -23.52
N ASP A 488 4.11 3.08 -24.29
CA ASP A 488 5.48 2.67 -24.61
C ASP A 488 6.15 3.63 -25.60
N GLU A 489 5.38 4.30 -26.46
CA GLU A 489 5.89 5.36 -27.34
C GLU A 489 6.32 6.62 -26.56
N LEU A 490 5.79 6.84 -25.35
CA LEU A 490 6.20 7.97 -24.48
C LEU A 490 7.61 7.80 -23.88
N LYS A 491 8.31 6.68 -24.16
CA LYS A 491 9.64 6.35 -23.63
C LYS A 491 10.75 7.34 -24.00
N SER A 492 10.56 8.23 -24.96
CA SER A 492 11.69 9.00 -25.51
C SER A 492 12.16 10.19 -24.65
N ASN A 493 11.49 10.59 -23.56
CA ASN A 493 11.98 11.70 -22.73
C ASN A 493 11.71 11.55 -21.23
N VAL A 494 12.77 11.31 -20.46
CA VAL A 494 12.82 11.49 -19.01
C VAL A 494 12.44 12.93 -18.67
N LEU A 495 11.35 13.12 -17.94
CA LEU A 495 11.01 14.40 -17.33
C LEU A 495 11.11 14.30 -15.81
N HIS A 496 11.81 15.28 -15.24
CA HIS A 496 11.99 15.50 -13.82
C HIS A 496 10.67 15.39 -13.03
N ILE A 497 10.72 14.67 -11.92
CA ILE A 497 9.75 14.79 -10.84
C ILE A 497 10.21 15.96 -9.96
N THR A 498 9.32 16.93 -9.74
CA THR A 498 9.39 17.95 -8.69
C THR A 498 8.53 17.53 -7.50
#